data_AF-A0A8H3AAL7-F1
#
_entry.id   AF-A0A8H3AAL7-F1
#
_cell.length_a   1.000
_cell.length_b   1.000
_cell.length_c   1.000
_cell.angle_alpha   90.00
_cell.angle_beta   90.00
_cell.angle_gamma   90.00
#
_symmetry.space_group_name_H-M   'P 1'
#
loop_
_entity.id
_entity.type
_entity.pdbx_description
1 polymer ?
#
loop_
_entity_poly.entity_id
_entity_poly.type
_entity_poly.pdbx_seq_one_letter_code
_entity_poly.pdbx_strand_id
1 'polypeptide(L)'
;MSESEILQVPSPADFHVHLRQGGMSALVTPHVALGGFKLAYVMPNTKPPITSTAQALAYKQELEAIDPQTEYMMTLYLSPELNPDEIRKAKEAGIAGVKSYPRGVTTNSDSGIESYEVYYPVFEAMQEVDMVLNLHGEIPSEARTNTCVLNAEPQFLPHLRKLHAAFPRLRIVLEHATTRAAVECVKELGDTVACSITAHHLALTVDDWAGQSWHFCKPVAKYPDDRQALRDIIKEGHPRFFLGSDSAPHPPSSKSNAAPDSPCAAGVYTSPILLPLVAHLLESFDALDRLNDFVSTNGRRFYKKELPVAAPVVKLKRTPATLSVTKENSKKLAAAVQENQQLRQEIRSLRPELQKLSAGLEELKKENRDKEIRDLNQTQWNQEILGAIERMQKDTRPLTPETFKQLSEALVHLAAFVEAEERRQLSEALVHLAAFVEAEERRYGLHSGLEDESNGVGVMRALAMRLLSVSGMDYTSEEIKKVINYA
;
A
#
# COMPACT_ATOMS: atom_id res chain seq x y z
N MET A 1 -7.43 -22.42 29.29
CA MET A 1 -6.46 -22.08 28.23
C MET A 1 -5.24 -21.50 28.93
N SER A 2 -4.09 -22.16 28.89
CA SER A 2 -2.88 -21.67 29.54
C SER A 2 -2.29 -20.49 28.76
N GLU A 3 -1.61 -19.56 29.43
CA GLU A 3 -0.89 -18.42 28.83
C GLU A 3 0.23 -18.84 27.83
N SER A 4 0.49 -20.14 27.66
CA SER A 4 1.59 -20.72 26.88
C SER A 4 1.39 -20.72 25.35
N GLU A 5 0.30 -20.18 24.81
CA GLU A 5 -0.01 -20.18 23.35
C GLU A 5 -0.03 -18.79 22.69
N ILE A 6 0.34 -17.73 23.41
CA ILE A 6 0.37 -16.35 22.90
C ILE A 6 1.82 -15.87 22.75
N LEU A 7 2.24 -15.60 21.52
CA LEU A 7 3.51 -14.94 21.24
C LEU A 7 3.34 -13.43 21.42
N GLN A 8 4.28 -12.82 22.13
CA GLN A 8 4.31 -11.38 22.34
C GLN A 8 5.44 -10.78 21.52
N VAL A 9 5.10 -9.78 20.71
CA VAL A 9 6.04 -9.07 19.84
C VAL A 9 6.00 -7.59 20.21
N PRO A 10 6.98 -7.11 21.01
CA PRO A 10 7.12 -5.69 21.34
C PRO A 10 7.44 -4.82 20.11
N SER A 11 6.51 -3.91 19.81
CA SER A 11 6.59 -2.84 18.81
C SER A 11 7.28 -3.23 17.49
N PRO A 12 6.72 -4.21 16.76
CA PRO A 12 7.24 -4.63 15.47
C PRO A 12 7.29 -3.46 14.47
N ALA A 13 8.31 -3.49 13.61
CA ALA A 13 8.64 -2.46 12.63
C ALA A 13 8.88 -3.07 11.25
N ASP A 14 8.29 -2.46 10.22
CA ASP A 14 8.53 -2.84 8.82
C ASP A 14 9.55 -1.88 8.21
N PHE A 15 10.77 -2.36 7.97
CA PHE A 15 11.87 -1.53 7.47
C PHE A 15 11.90 -1.38 5.94
N HIS A 16 10.86 -1.82 5.22
CA HIS A 16 10.73 -1.59 3.78
C HIS A 16 9.27 -1.67 3.32
N VAL A 17 8.59 -0.53 3.12
CA VAL A 17 7.19 -0.53 2.65
C VAL A 17 6.91 0.50 1.56
N HIS A 18 6.00 0.15 0.63
CA HIS A 18 5.50 1.05 -0.41
C HIS A 18 4.03 1.43 -0.16
N LEU A 19 3.79 2.70 0.16
CA LEU A 19 2.43 3.19 0.48
C LEU A 19 1.74 3.91 -0.69
N ARG A 20 2.46 4.17 -1.80
CA ARG A 20 1.90 4.77 -3.03
C ARG A 20 1.25 6.14 -2.75
N GLN A 21 0.38 6.63 -3.64
CA GLN A 21 -0.28 7.94 -3.51
C GLN A 21 -1.77 7.82 -3.85
N GLY A 22 -2.55 8.86 -3.51
CA GLY A 22 -3.97 8.96 -3.84
C GLY A 22 -4.80 7.81 -3.27
N GLY A 23 -5.79 7.34 -4.05
CA GLY A 23 -6.72 6.29 -3.61
C GLY A 23 -6.04 4.97 -3.20
N MET A 24 -4.89 4.63 -3.79
CA MET A 24 -4.13 3.45 -3.36
C MET A 24 -3.51 3.66 -1.97
N SER A 25 -2.97 4.85 -1.68
CA SER A 25 -2.43 5.15 -0.33
C SER A 25 -3.51 5.11 0.73
N ALA A 26 -4.67 5.70 0.47
CA ALA A 26 -5.83 5.62 1.38
C ALA A 26 -6.28 4.17 1.63
N LEU A 27 -6.05 3.26 0.67
CA LEU A 27 -6.32 1.84 0.84
C LEU A 27 -5.25 1.14 1.69
N VAL A 28 -3.97 1.32 1.37
CA VAL A 28 -2.90 0.44 1.89
C VAL A 28 -2.21 0.96 3.14
N THR A 29 -2.23 2.26 3.40
CA THR A 29 -1.58 2.86 4.58
C THR A 29 -2.09 2.30 5.90
N PRO A 30 -3.42 2.16 6.15
CA PRO A 30 -3.94 1.51 7.35
C PRO A 30 -3.54 0.03 7.47
N HIS A 31 -3.12 -0.60 6.36
CA HIS A 31 -2.78 -2.01 6.37
C HIS A 31 -1.43 -2.30 7.02
N VAL A 32 -0.60 -1.28 7.29
CA VAL A 32 0.60 -1.43 8.13
C VAL A 32 0.20 -1.80 9.56
N ALA A 33 -0.68 -1.00 10.18
CA ALA A 33 -1.23 -1.26 11.51
C ALA A 33 -1.98 -2.58 11.58
N LEU A 34 -2.79 -2.87 10.55
CA LEU A 34 -3.53 -4.13 10.42
C LEU A 34 -2.60 -5.35 10.35
N GLY A 35 -1.49 -5.24 9.64
CA GLY A 35 -0.43 -6.25 9.58
C GLY A 35 0.28 -6.50 10.90
N GLY A 36 -0.03 -5.71 11.93
CA GLY A 36 0.57 -5.78 13.25
C GLY A 36 1.73 -4.81 13.45
N PHE A 37 2.01 -3.87 12.55
CA PHE A 37 3.19 -3.00 12.63
C PHE A 37 2.82 -1.59 13.07
N LYS A 38 3.68 -0.96 13.87
CA LYS A 38 3.47 0.42 14.37
C LYS A 38 4.54 1.40 13.90
N LEU A 39 5.54 0.90 13.18
CA LEU A 39 6.58 1.70 12.55
C LEU A 39 6.78 1.19 11.12
N ALA A 40 6.87 2.12 10.18
CA ALA A 40 7.07 1.86 8.76
C ALA A 40 8.20 2.72 8.19
N TYR A 41 9.17 2.08 7.55
CA TYR A 41 10.21 2.75 6.77
C TYR A 41 9.75 2.89 5.31
N VAL A 42 9.33 4.10 4.96
CA VAL A 42 8.55 4.37 3.75
C VAL A 42 9.47 4.66 2.57
N MET A 43 9.29 3.90 1.49
CA MET A 43 10.08 4.03 0.27
C MET A 43 9.64 5.22 -0.61
N PRO A 44 10.58 5.89 -1.33
CA PRO A 44 10.34 7.22 -1.93
C PRO A 44 10.02 7.19 -3.43
N ASN A 45 9.82 6.02 -4.03
CA ASN A 45 9.58 5.84 -5.48
C ASN A 45 8.12 6.10 -5.91
N THR A 46 7.52 7.16 -5.37
CA THR A 46 6.24 7.72 -5.80
C THR A 46 6.32 8.29 -7.22
N LYS A 47 5.21 8.82 -7.75
CA LYS A 47 5.19 9.50 -9.06
C LYS A 47 4.73 10.95 -8.89
N PRO A 48 5.62 11.95 -8.96
CA PRO A 48 7.09 11.85 -9.12
C PRO A 48 7.80 11.29 -7.86
N PRO A 49 9.07 10.86 -7.95
CA PRO A 49 9.84 10.41 -6.79
C PRO A 49 10.06 11.53 -5.77
N ILE A 50 10.13 11.17 -4.49
CA ILE A 50 10.40 12.10 -3.39
C ILE A 50 11.91 12.37 -3.34
N THR A 51 12.34 13.54 -3.77
CA THR A 51 13.77 13.89 -3.90
C THR A 51 14.21 15.03 -2.98
N SER A 52 13.27 15.59 -2.20
CA SER A 52 13.54 16.69 -1.27
C SER A 52 12.87 16.49 0.09
N THR A 53 13.44 17.13 1.10
CA THR A 53 12.92 17.18 2.47
C THR A 53 11.48 17.67 2.50
N ALA A 54 11.15 18.71 1.71
CA ALA A 54 9.81 19.29 1.70
C ALA A 54 8.77 18.29 1.19
N GLN A 55 9.08 17.56 0.12
CA GLN A 55 8.21 16.51 -0.41
C GLN A 55 8.04 15.36 0.60
N ALA A 56 9.13 14.95 1.27
CA ALA A 56 9.07 13.87 2.25
C ALA A 56 8.20 14.23 3.46
N LEU A 57 8.29 15.47 3.95
CA LEU A 57 7.45 15.97 5.05
C LEU A 57 5.99 16.11 4.63
N ALA A 58 5.71 16.63 3.43
CA ALA A 58 4.33 16.71 2.92
C ALA A 58 3.70 15.32 2.78
N TYR A 59 4.44 14.37 2.21
CA TYR A 59 3.96 12.99 2.09
C TYR A 59 3.78 12.32 3.46
N LYS A 60 4.66 12.59 4.43
CA LYS A 60 4.47 12.12 5.81
C LYS A 60 3.15 12.60 6.41
N GLN A 61 2.84 13.89 6.25
CA GLN A 61 1.58 14.48 6.74
C GLN A 61 0.36 13.82 6.08
N GLU A 62 0.42 13.52 4.79
CA GLU A 62 -0.64 12.77 4.10
C GLU A 62 -0.85 11.37 4.70
N LEU A 63 0.24 10.65 4.99
CA LEU A 63 0.17 9.31 5.59
C LEU A 63 -0.37 9.36 7.03
N GLU A 64 0.08 10.33 7.83
CA GLU A 64 -0.40 10.54 9.21
C GLU A 64 -1.87 10.96 9.25
N ALA A 65 -2.36 11.69 8.24
CA ALA A 65 -3.77 12.01 8.10
C ALA A 65 -4.64 10.77 7.77
N ILE A 66 -4.07 9.76 7.09
CA ILE A 66 -4.77 8.51 6.77
C ILE A 66 -4.77 7.54 7.97
N ASP A 67 -3.61 7.35 8.60
CA ASP A 67 -3.45 6.53 9.79
C ASP A 67 -2.47 7.18 10.78
N PRO A 68 -2.97 7.86 11.82
CA PRO A 68 -2.14 8.52 12.83
C PRO A 68 -1.54 7.54 13.85
N GLN A 69 -1.87 6.24 13.81
CA GLN A 69 -1.39 5.26 14.77
C GLN A 69 -0.03 4.64 14.41
N THR A 70 0.46 4.91 13.20
CA THR A 70 1.70 4.35 12.67
C THR A 70 2.77 5.44 12.58
N GLU A 71 3.98 5.15 13.07
CA GLU A 71 5.13 6.03 12.90
C GLU A 71 5.75 5.82 11.51
N TYR A 72 5.81 6.88 10.70
CA TYR A 72 6.41 6.84 9.37
C TYR A 72 7.83 7.41 9.38
N MET A 73 8.81 6.55 9.09
CA MET A 73 10.20 6.92 8.84
C MET A 73 10.38 7.18 7.34
N MET A 74 10.49 8.45 6.97
CA MET A 74 10.56 8.86 5.58
C MET A 74 11.96 8.70 5.00
N THR A 75 12.03 8.59 3.68
CA THR A 75 13.26 8.51 2.91
C THR A 75 13.25 9.45 1.72
N LEU A 76 14.44 9.76 1.18
CA LEU A 76 14.59 10.42 -0.13
C LEU A 76 15.02 9.42 -1.20
N TYR A 77 14.62 9.66 -2.43
CA TYR A 77 15.10 8.96 -3.61
C TYR A 77 16.49 9.52 -3.97
N LEU A 78 17.47 8.65 -4.22
CA LEU A 78 18.79 9.06 -4.70
C LEU A 78 18.68 9.51 -6.16
N SER A 79 18.51 10.81 -6.39
CA SER A 79 18.42 11.42 -7.72
C SER A 79 19.67 12.24 -8.06
N PRO A 80 19.95 12.49 -9.35
CA PRO A 80 21.09 13.33 -9.77
C PRO A 80 21.13 14.73 -9.15
N GLU A 81 19.98 15.28 -8.74
CA GLU A 81 19.85 16.63 -8.15
C GLU A 81 20.10 16.64 -6.63
N LEU A 82 20.10 15.46 -6.00
CA LEU A 82 20.34 15.35 -4.56
C LEU A 82 21.79 15.75 -4.25
N ASN A 83 21.96 16.61 -3.26
CA ASN A 83 23.25 17.21 -2.92
C ASN A 83 23.50 17.20 -1.40
N PRO A 84 24.74 17.43 -0.96
CA PRO A 84 25.12 17.39 0.47
C PRO A 84 24.26 18.27 1.39
N ASP A 85 23.86 19.47 0.95
CA ASP A 85 23.11 20.40 1.78
C ASP A 85 21.67 19.92 2.01
N GLU A 86 21.04 19.33 0.98
CA GLU A 86 19.73 18.72 1.12
C GLU A 86 19.78 17.48 2.05
N ILE A 87 20.89 16.73 2.09
CA ILE A 87 21.08 15.63 3.06
C ILE A 87 21.11 16.14 4.50
N ARG A 88 21.89 17.20 4.77
CA ARG A 88 21.98 17.77 6.13
C ARG A 88 20.63 18.30 6.59
N LYS A 89 19.95 19.05 5.74
CA LYS A 89 18.58 19.54 5.95
C LYS A 89 17.58 18.40 6.19
N ALA A 90 17.65 17.34 5.40
CA ALA A 90 16.78 16.18 5.56
C ALA A 90 17.00 15.48 6.91
N LYS A 91 18.26 15.34 7.34
CA LYS A 91 18.57 14.78 8.67
C LYS A 91 17.97 15.62 9.78
N GLU A 92 18.16 16.95 9.73
CA GLU A 92 17.61 17.88 10.73
C GLU A 92 16.08 17.80 10.82
N ALA A 93 15.41 17.59 9.68
CA ALA A 93 13.97 17.37 9.60
C ALA A 93 13.50 15.96 10.02
N GLY A 94 14.42 15.06 10.40
CA GLY A 94 14.09 13.70 10.85
C GLY A 94 13.89 12.67 9.73
N ILE A 95 14.31 12.97 8.50
CA ILE A 95 14.34 11.99 7.40
C ILE A 95 15.41 10.94 7.70
N ALA A 96 15.05 9.67 7.54
CA ALA A 96 15.82 8.56 8.10
C ALA A 96 16.90 8.03 7.15
N GLY A 97 16.71 8.16 5.84
CA GLY A 97 17.65 7.63 4.86
C GLY A 97 17.40 8.05 3.43
N VAL A 98 18.24 7.55 2.55
CA VAL A 98 18.15 7.72 1.09
C VAL A 98 18.11 6.35 0.44
N LYS A 99 17.13 6.12 -0.43
CA LYS A 99 16.97 4.88 -1.19
C LYS A 99 17.48 5.05 -2.62
N SER A 100 18.41 4.17 -3.00
CA SER A 100 18.89 4.03 -4.35
C SER A 100 18.10 2.98 -5.13
N TYR A 101 17.73 3.33 -6.36
CA TYR A 101 17.17 2.43 -7.36
C TYR A 101 18.06 2.49 -8.62
N PRO A 102 18.71 1.38 -8.99
CA PRO A 102 19.45 1.28 -10.26
C PRO A 102 18.53 1.48 -11.46
N ARG A 103 19.07 1.94 -12.59
CA ARG A 103 18.21 2.36 -13.73
C ARG A 103 17.43 1.20 -14.31
N GLY A 104 16.11 1.33 -14.40
CA GLY A 104 15.24 0.38 -15.09
C GLY A 104 15.17 -1.03 -14.48
N VAL A 105 15.71 -1.26 -13.27
CA VAL A 105 15.67 -2.61 -12.64
C VAL A 105 14.35 -2.91 -11.93
N THR A 106 13.58 -1.87 -11.57
CA THR A 106 12.30 -2.03 -10.85
C THR A 106 11.29 -0.92 -11.17
N THR A 107 10.07 -1.02 -10.61
CA THR A 107 8.97 -0.08 -10.85
C THR A 107 9.39 1.37 -10.53
N ASN A 108 9.22 2.27 -11.51
CA ASN A 108 9.56 3.71 -11.44
C ASN A 108 11.05 4.03 -11.27
N SER A 109 11.94 3.23 -11.87
CA SER A 109 13.40 3.40 -11.76
C SER A 109 14.07 3.94 -13.05
N ASP A 110 13.32 4.55 -13.96
CA ASP A 110 13.81 4.99 -15.29
C ASP A 110 14.98 6.02 -15.24
N SER A 111 15.21 6.62 -14.07
CA SER A 111 16.24 7.62 -13.75
C SER A 111 17.47 7.10 -12.99
N GLY A 112 17.64 5.79 -12.81
CA GLY A 112 18.68 5.23 -11.94
C GLY A 112 20.14 5.29 -12.45
N ILE A 113 21.06 4.76 -11.66
CA ILE A 113 22.50 5.11 -11.63
C ILE A 113 23.39 4.16 -12.45
N GLU A 114 24.29 4.71 -13.28
CA GLU A 114 25.34 3.95 -14.01
C GLU A 114 26.66 3.82 -13.22
N SER A 115 26.98 4.79 -12.35
CA SER A 115 28.11 4.72 -11.41
C SER A 115 27.77 5.46 -10.12
N TYR A 116 28.06 4.83 -8.97
CA TYR A 116 27.85 5.45 -7.66
C TYR A 116 28.85 6.58 -7.34
N GLU A 117 29.95 6.70 -8.07
CA GLU A 117 31.01 7.68 -7.79
C GLU A 117 30.51 9.13 -7.87
N VAL A 118 29.56 9.42 -8.76
CA VAL A 118 28.97 10.77 -8.89
C VAL A 118 28.20 11.19 -7.63
N TYR A 119 27.80 10.24 -6.80
CA TYR A 119 27.08 10.47 -5.55
C TYR A 119 27.99 10.44 -4.31
N TYR A 120 29.31 10.30 -4.48
CA TYR A 120 30.24 10.27 -3.35
C TYR A 120 30.13 11.50 -2.42
N PRO A 121 29.96 12.73 -2.93
CA PRO A 121 29.70 13.88 -2.04
C PRO A 121 28.43 13.72 -1.20
N VAL A 122 27.37 13.12 -1.77
CA VAL A 122 26.11 12.83 -1.06
C VAL A 122 26.35 11.77 0.01
N PHE A 123 27.08 10.70 -0.31
CA PHE A 123 27.39 9.62 0.64
C PHE A 123 28.32 10.06 1.77
N GLU A 124 29.26 10.96 1.49
CA GLU A 124 30.09 11.60 2.50
C GLU A 124 29.22 12.39 3.49
N ALA A 125 28.31 13.22 3.00
CA ALA A 125 27.37 13.95 3.85
C ALA A 125 26.46 13.01 4.65
N MET A 126 25.92 11.96 4.02
CA MET A 126 25.10 10.94 4.71
C MET A 126 25.90 10.26 5.84
N GLN A 127 27.18 9.96 5.60
CA GLN A 127 28.08 9.39 6.60
C GLN A 127 28.35 10.36 7.75
N GLU A 128 28.54 11.66 7.47
CA GLU A 128 28.73 12.70 8.49
C GLU A 128 27.51 12.82 9.42
N VAL A 129 26.31 12.80 8.84
CA VAL A 129 25.06 13.00 9.59
C VAL A 129 24.40 11.70 10.07
N ASP A 130 25.08 10.56 9.90
CA ASP A 130 24.59 9.23 10.27
C ASP A 130 23.20 8.93 9.67
N MET A 131 23.05 9.17 8.37
CA MET A 131 21.86 8.84 7.57
C MET A 131 22.07 7.49 6.86
N VAL A 132 21.02 6.69 6.74
CA VAL A 132 21.11 5.34 6.16
C VAL A 132 21.01 5.37 4.64
N LEU A 133 21.87 4.62 3.95
CA LEU A 133 21.77 4.36 2.52
C LEU A 133 21.09 3.00 2.29
N ASN A 134 19.95 2.99 1.62
CA ASN A 134 19.22 1.78 1.25
C ASN A 134 19.49 1.47 -0.22
N LEU A 135 19.86 0.23 -0.53
CA LEU A 135 20.23 -0.17 -1.89
C LEU A 135 19.24 -1.22 -2.40
N HIS A 136 18.54 -0.92 -3.49
CA HIS A 136 18.03 -1.97 -4.37
C HIS A 136 19.22 -2.59 -5.10
N GLY A 137 19.77 -3.68 -4.57
CA GLY A 137 21.06 -4.21 -5.00
C GLY A 137 21.02 -5.08 -6.25
N GLU A 138 20.56 -4.56 -7.39
CA GLU A 138 20.62 -5.25 -8.69
C GLU A 138 21.29 -4.36 -9.74
N ILE A 139 22.08 -4.92 -10.64
CA ILE A 139 22.51 -4.18 -11.83
C ILE A 139 21.52 -4.36 -13.01
N PRO A 140 21.39 -3.39 -13.93
CA PRO A 140 20.58 -3.53 -15.13
C PRO A 140 20.95 -4.77 -15.94
N SER A 141 19.95 -5.45 -16.50
CA SER A 141 20.20 -6.58 -17.41
C SER A 141 20.86 -6.09 -18.70
N GLU A 142 21.94 -6.77 -19.12
CA GLU A 142 22.73 -6.45 -20.30
C GLU A 142 23.25 -7.75 -20.90
N ALA A 143 22.85 -8.02 -22.15
CA ALA A 143 23.14 -9.27 -22.83
C ALA A 143 24.65 -9.46 -23.05
N ARG A 144 25.39 -8.38 -23.29
CA ARG A 144 26.85 -8.43 -23.54
C ARG A 144 27.65 -8.85 -22.30
N THR A 145 27.15 -8.56 -21.10
CA THR A 145 27.76 -8.94 -19.83
C THR A 145 27.14 -10.22 -19.25
N ASN A 146 26.25 -10.88 -20.00
CA ASN A 146 25.48 -12.03 -19.55
C ASN A 146 24.74 -11.75 -18.22
N THR A 147 24.21 -10.54 -18.09
CA THR A 147 23.49 -10.09 -16.90
C THR A 147 21.98 -10.21 -17.15
N CYS A 148 21.30 -10.94 -16.26
CA CYS A 148 19.86 -11.13 -16.27
C CYS A 148 19.30 -11.06 -14.84
N VAL A 149 17.98 -11.11 -14.70
CA VAL A 149 17.29 -11.04 -13.40
C VAL A 149 17.75 -12.09 -12.37
N LEU A 150 18.34 -13.22 -12.79
CA LEU A 150 18.83 -14.25 -11.87
C LEU A 150 20.19 -13.89 -11.25
N ASN A 151 21.07 -13.23 -12.00
CA ASN A 151 22.43 -12.92 -11.55
C ASN A 151 22.70 -11.41 -11.34
N ALA A 152 21.70 -10.55 -11.53
CA ALA A 152 21.79 -9.11 -11.32
C ALA A 152 22.19 -8.72 -9.87
N GLU A 153 21.65 -9.42 -8.86
CA GLU A 153 21.99 -9.16 -7.46
C GLU A 153 23.43 -9.60 -7.11
N PRO A 154 23.89 -10.83 -7.44
CA PRO A 154 25.29 -11.20 -7.26
C PRO A 154 26.28 -10.27 -7.97
N GLN A 155 25.95 -9.80 -9.18
CA GLN A 155 26.79 -8.86 -9.93
C GLN A 155 26.78 -7.44 -9.33
N PHE A 156 25.83 -7.10 -8.46
CA PHE A 156 25.82 -5.84 -7.71
C PHE A 156 26.79 -5.84 -6.52
N LEU A 157 27.09 -7.01 -5.93
CA LEU A 157 27.86 -7.11 -4.68
C LEU A 157 29.25 -6.44 -4.71
N PRO A 158 30.01 -6.43 -5.82
CA PRO A 158 31.25 -5.64 -5.91
C PRO A 158 31.04 -4.14 -5.67
N HIS A 159 29.91 -3.58 -6.08
CA HIS A 159 29.57 -2.17 -5.81
C HIS A 159 29.30 -1.94 -4.32
N LEU A 160 28.59 -2.85 -3.66
CA LEU A 160 28.38 -2.80 -2.21
C LEU A 160 29.72 -2.81 -1.45
N ARG A 161 30.65 -3.69 -1.84
CA ARG A 161 31.99 -3.75 -1.23
C ARG A 161 32.77 -2.46 -1.45
N LYS A 162 32.73 -1.91 -2.67
CA LYS A 162 33.39 -0.64 -3.01
C LYS A 162 32.81 0.53 -2.21
N LEU A 163 31.48 0.59 -2.07
CA LEU A 163 30.81 1.62 -1.26
C LEU A 163 31.19 1.52 0.22
N HIS A 164 31.16 0.33 0.80
CA HIS A 164 31.56 0.13 2.19
C HIS A 164 33.05 0.47 2.42
N ALA A 165 33.93 0.11 1.48
CA ALA A 165 35.35 0.46 1.57
C ALA A 165 35.60 1.98 1.49
N ALA A 166 34.86 2.69 0.64
CA ALA A 166 34.95 4.14 0.51
C ALA A 166 34.34 4.89 1.71
N PHE A 167 33.26 4.36 2.28
CA PHE A 167 32.50 4.98 3.36
C PHE A 167 32.28 3.99 4.53
N PRO A 168 33.35 3.65 5.28
CA PRO A 168 33.28 2.59 6.29
C PRO A 168 32.33 2.90 7.46
N ARG A 169 32.01 4.19 7.71
CA ARG A 169 31.07 4.62 8.74
C ARG A 169 29.63 4.81 8.22
N LEU A 170 29.42 4.82 6.90
CA LEU A 170 28.08 4.96 6.32
C LEU A 170 27.29 3.69 6.61
N ARG A 171 26.12 3.83 7.24
CA ARG A 171 25.20 2.72 7.42
C ARG A 171 24.51 2.40 6.10
N ILE A 172 24.67 1.17 5.63
CA ILE A 172 24.13 0.68 4.35
C ILE A 172 23.21 -0.51 4.63
N VAL A 173 22.01 -0.51 4.04
CA VAL A 173 21.13 -1.68 3.98
C VAL A 173 21.09 -2.20 2.55
N LEU A 174 21.55 -3.43 2.35
CA LEU A 174 21.23 -4.19 1.14
C LEU A 174 19.78 -4.68 1.29
N GLU A 175 18.86 -4.01 0.62
CA GLU A 175 17.44 -4.30 0.76
C GLU A 175 17.06 -5.66 0.14
N HIS A 176 16.02 -6.29 0.69
CA HIS A 176 15.30 -7.45 0.16
C HIS A 176 16.21 -8.46 -0.56
N ALA A 177 17.24 -8.95 0.15
CA ALA A 177 18.20 -9.88 -0.46
C ALA A 177 17.52 -11.19 -0.88
N THR A 178 17.95 -11.71 -2.02
CA THR A 178 17.34 -12.89 -2.64
C THR A 178 18.31 -14.03 -2.91
N THR A 179 19.61 -13.84 -2.65
CA THR A 179 20.67 -14.82 -2.93
C THR A 179 21.52 -15.18 -1.73
N ARG A 180 22.06 -16.41 -1.74
CA ARG A 180 23.11 -16.83 -0.81
C ARG A 180 24.31 -15.88 -0.87
N ALA A 181 24.69 -15.45 -2.07
CA ALA A 181 25.82 -14.55 -2.27
C ALA A 181 25.64 -13.20 -1.54
N ALA A 182 24.42 -12.64 -1.52
CA ALA A 182 24.11 -11.43 -0.78
C ALA A 182 24.22 -11.63 0.74
N VAL A 183 23.71 -12.76 1.25
CA VAL A 183 23.83 -13.13 2.68
C VAL A 183 25.31 -13.20 3.09
N GLU A 184 26.13 -13.96 2.35
CA GLU A 184 27.56 -14.10 2.67
C GLU A 184 28.30 -12.77 2.55
N CYS A 185 28.00 -11.97 1.52
CA CYS A 185 28.60 -10.65 1.35
C CYS A 185 28.35 -9.73 2.56
N VAL A 186 27.12 -9.69 3.08
CA VAL A 186 26.78 -8.86 4.25
C VAL A 186 27.42 -9.38 5.54
N LYS A 187 27.60 -10.71 5.68
CA LYS A 187 28.33 -11.30 6.81
C LYS A 187 29.80 -10.90 6.82
N GLU A 188 30.43 -10.87 5.65
CA GLU A 188 31.85 -10.51 5.47
C GLU A 188 32.15 -9.02 5.67
N LEU A 189 31.16 -8.14 5.50
CA LEU A 189 31.32 -6.69 5.65
C LEU A 189 31.19 -6.24 7.12
N GLY A 190 31.61 -5.01 7.40
CA GLY A 190 31.61 -4.44 8.75
C GLY A 190 30.20 -4.18 9.31
N ASP A 191 30.14 -3.80 10.58
CA ASP A 191 28.89 -3.61 11.33
C ASP A 191 27.96 -2.51 10.78
N THR A 192 28.47 -1.66 9.89
CA THR A 192 27.69 -0.64 9.20
C THR A 192 26.90 -1.18 8.01
N VAL A 193 27.04 -2.47 7.65
CA VAL A 193 26.28 -3.09 6.56
C VAL A 193 25.28 -4.11 7.12
N ALA A 194 24.01 -3.90 6.81
CA ALA A 194 22.90 -4.77 7.16
C ALA A 194 22.09 -5.19 5.93
N CYS A 195 21.11 -6.05 6.15
CA CYS A 195 20.26 -6.57 5.10
C CYS A 195 18.81 -6.72 5.58
N SER A 196 17.87 -6.29 4.74
CA SER A 196 16.46 -6.62 4.94
C SER A 196 16.08 -7.87 4.14
N ILE A 197 15.19 -8.68 4.70
CA ILE A 197 14.65 -9.87 4.04
C ILE A 197 13.12 -9.78 4.09
N THR A 198 12.47 -10.08 2.96
CA THR A 198 11.01 -10.05 2.83
C THR A 198 10.37 -11.35 3.31
N ALA A 199 9.09 -11.30 3.66
CA ALA A 199 8.33 -12.52 3.95
C ALA A 199 8.21 -13.43 2.71
N HIS A 200 8.00 -12.84 1.53
CA HIS A 200 7.74 -13.61 0.31
C HIS A 200 9.01 -14.29 -0.22
N HIS A 201 10.21 -13.74 -0.05
CA HIS A 201 11.47 -14.42 -0.42
C HIS A 201 11.83 -15.57 0.51
N LEU A 202 11.28 -15.63 1.73
CA LEU A 202 11.37 -16.82 2.59
C LEU A 202 10.48 -17.97 2.10
N ALA A 203 9.50 -17.69 1.25
CA ALA A 203 8.55 -18.67 0.74
C ALA A 203 8.82 -19.07 -0.71
N LEU A 204 9.07 -18.10 -1.58
CA LEU A 204 9.07 -18.25 -3.02
C LEU A 204 10.44 -18.66 -3.57
N THR A 205 10.41 -19.33 -4.72
CA THR A 205 11.55 -19.66 -5.59
C THR A 205 11.22 -19.29 -7.04
N VAL A 206 12.16 -19.49 -7.96
CA VAL A 206 11.97 -19.25 -9.40
C VAL A 206 10.74 -19.95 -9.98
N ASP A 207 10.48 -21.19 -9.54
CA ASP A 207 9.34 -21.99 -10.00
C ASP A 207 8.00 -21.38 -9.60
N ASP A 208 7.98 -20.57 -8.54
CA ASP A 208 6.76 -20.00 -8.02
C ASP A 208 6.31 -18.77 -8.79
N TRP A 209 7.20 -18.01 -9.44
CA TRP A 209 6.82 -16.79 -10.16
C TRP A 209 6.95 -16.89 -11.67
N ALA A 210 7.72 -17.85 -12.20
CA ALA A 210 7.92 -17.98 -13.65
C ALA A 210 6.60 -18.14 -14.41
N GLY A 211 5.63 -18.85 -13.83
CA GLY A 211 4.28 -19.02 -14.37
C GLY A 211 3.16 -18.29 -13.62
N GLN A 212 3.49 -17.52 -12.58
CA GLN A 212 2.50 -16.85 -11.72
C GLN A 212 2.89 -15.40 -11.48
N SER A 213 2.24 -14.50 -12.21
CA SER A 213 2.56 -13.07 -12.19
C SER A 213 2.33 -12.41 -10.84
N TRP A 214 1.44 -12.96 -10.00
CA TRP A 214 1.21 -12.48 -8.63
C TRP A 214 2.46 -12.59 -7.74
N HIS A 215 3.29 -13.61 -7.95
CA HIS A 215 4.55 -13.82 -7.23
C HIS A 215 5.74 -13.05 -7.83
N PHE A 216 5.56 -12.42 -9.00
CA PHE A 216 6.62 -11.66 -9.65
C PHE A 216 6.93 -10.36 -8.89
N CYS A 217 8.18 -10.24 -8.42
CA CYS A 217 8.76 -9.09 -7.75
C CYS A 217 10.19 -8.81 -8.24
N LYS A 218 10.82 -7.77 -7.69
CA LYS A 218 12.21 -7.41 -7.95
C LYS A 218 12.91 -7.12 -6.62
N PRO A 219 14.04 -7.78 -6.31
CA PRO A 219 14.66 -8.87 -7.07
C PRO A 219 13.74 -10.09 -7.14
N VAL A 220 13.84 -10.86 -8.22
CA VAL A 220 13.02 -12.07 -8.36
C VAL A 220 13.43 -13.11 -7.32
N ALA A 221 12.49 -13.93 -6.85
CA ALA A 221 12.86 -15.08 -6.03
C ALA A 221 13.75 -16.06 -6.83
N LYS A 222 14.78 -16.61 -6.20
CA LYS A 222 15.89 -17.31 -6.89
C LYS A 222 15.78 -18.84 -6.70
N TYR A 223 16.90 -19.52 -6.55
CA TYR A 223 16.93 -20.97 -6.43
C TYR A 223 16.52 -21.43 -5.02
N PRO A 224 16.12 -22.69 -4.83
CA PRO A 224 15.84 -23.24 -3.50
C PRO A 224 17.01 -23.08 -2.51
N ASP A 225 18.25 -23.16 -3.00
CA ASP A 225 19.46 -22.95 -2.19
C ASP A 225 19.58 -21.50 -1.67
N ASP A 226 19.21 -20.53 -2.51
CA ASP A 226 19.18 -19.12 -2.09
C ASP A 226 18.12 -18.89 -1.02
N ARG A 227 16.90 -19.43 -1.22
CA ARG A 227 15.83 -19.36 -0.21
C ARG A 227 16.28 -20.01 1.10
N GLN A 228 17.00 -21.13 1.03
CA GLN A 228 17.52 -21.80 2.22
C GLN A 228 18.54 -20.92 2.95
N ALA A 229 19.45 -20.25 2.24
CA ALA A 229 20.39 -19.31 2.84
C ALA A 229 19.70 -18.15 3.59
N LEU A 230 18.60 -17.61 3.04
CA LEU A 230 17.79 -16.58 3.72
C LEU A 230 17.12 -17.11 5.00
N ARG A 231 16.67 -18.37 5.00
CA ARG A 231 16.08 -19.00 6.20
C ARG A 231 17.14 -19.32 7.25
N ASP A 232 18.29 -19.84 6.82
CA ASP A 232 19.39 -20.23 7.69
C ASP A 232 19.93 -19.03 8.47
N ILE A 233 20.09 -17.87 7.82
CA ILE A 233 20.61 -16.67 8.49
C ILE A 233 19.66 -16.09 9.54
N ILE A 234 18.34 -16.23 9.31
CA ILE A 234 17.33 -15.86 10.31
C ILE A 234 17.39 -16.85 11.48
N LYS A 235 17.49 -18.15 11.21
CA LYS A 235 17.60 -19.20 12.24
C LYS A 235 18.87 -19.03 13.09
N GLU A 236 19.98 -18.65 12.46
CA GLU A 236 21.25 -18.27 13.10
C GLU A 236 21.06 -17.11 14.11
N GLY A 237 20.06 -16.24 13.90
CA GLY A 237 19.79 -15.09 14.75
C GLY A 237 20.75 -13.92 14.50
N HIS A 238 21.29 -13.80 13.28
CA HIS A 238 22.30 -12.80 12.98
C HIS A 238 21.74 -11.37 13.12
N PRO A 239 22.37 -10.48 13.92
CA PRO A 239 21.75 -9.22 14.36
C PRO A 239 21.60 -8.15 13.27
N ARG A 240 22.27 -8.33 12.12
CA ARG A 240 22.24 -7.42 10.97
C ARG A 240 21.24 -7.83 9.88
N PHE A 241 20.44 -8.88 10.12
CA PHE A 241 19.34 -9.29 9.23
C PHE A 241 18.01 -9.05 9.93
N PHE A 242 17.09 -8.35 9.26
CA PHE A 242 15.80 -7.97 9.82
C PHE A 242 14.72 -7.89 8.74
N LEU A 243 13.47 -7.83 9.16
CA LEU A 243 12.32 -7.75 8.27
C LEU A 243 12.27 -6.39 7.56
N GLY A 244 12.19 -6.44 6.24
CA GLY A 244 11.65 -5.36 5.40
C GLY A 244 10.70 -6.02 4.42
N SER A 245 9.42 -5.67 4.45
CA SER A 245 8.40 -6.46 3.76
C SER A 245 8.49 -6.38 2.24
N ASP A 246 9.00 -5.24 1.73
CA ASP A 246 8.83 -4.80 0.36
C ASP A 246 7.38 -5.02 -0.12
N SER A 247 6.43 -4.73 0.77
CA SER A 247 5.02 -4.82 0.45
C SER A 247 4.71 -3.75 -0.60
N ALA A 248 4.47 -4.22 -1.81
CA ALA A 248 4.44 -3.41 -3.02
C ALA A 248 3.08 -3.56 -3.73
N PRO A 249 2.04 -2.84 -3.29
CA PRO A 249 0.69 -2.97 -3.83
C PRO A 249 0.63 -2.47 -5.27
N HIS A 250 -0.15 -3.19 -6.08
CA HIS A 250 -0.43 -2.91 -7.48
C HIS A 250 -1.89 -3.25 -7.81
N PRO A 251 -2.55 -2.50 -8.71
CA PRO A 251 -3.88 -2.89 -9.17
C PRO A 251 -3.87 -4.28 -9.83
N PRO A 252 -4.89 -5.13 -9.61
CA PRO A 252 -4.98 -6.47 -10.20
C PRO A 252 -4.76 -6.51 -11.73
N SER A 253 -5.21 -5.48 -12.44
CA SER A 253 -5.03 -5.35 -13.89
C SER A 253 -3.56 -5.28 -14.31
N SER A 254 -2.70 -4.65 -13.50
CA SER A 254 -1.26 -4.55 -13.75
C SER A 254 -0.47 -5.82 -13.40
N LYS A 255 -1.08 -6.73 -12.63
CA LYS A 255 -0.54 -8.06 -12.32
C LYS A 255 -1.03 -9.13 -13.30
N SER A 256 -2.27 -9.04 -13.75
CA SER A 256 -2.95 -10.08 -14.54
C SER A 256 -2.74 -9.97 -16.05
N ASN A 257 -2.33 -8.81 -16.56
CA ASN A 257 -2.17 -8.56 -17.99
C ASN A 257 -0.73 -8.13 -18.31
N ALA A 258 0.08 -9.05 -18.83
CA ALA A 258 1.31 -8.71 -19.52
C ALA A 258 1.02 -8.61 -21.03
N ALA A 259 1.32 -7.46 -21.62
CA ALA A 259 1.28 -7.23 -23.06
C ALA A 259 2.67 -6.79 -23.55
N PRO A 260 2.97 -6.86 -24.86
CA PRO A 260 4.28 -6.45 -25.40
C PRO A 260 4.71 -5.02 -25.01
N ASP A 261 3.73 -4.14 -24.80
CA ASP A 261 3.88 -2.72 -24.44
C ASP A 261 3.56 -2.43 -22.96
N SER A 262 3.09 -3.42 -22.21
CA SER A 262 2.70 -3.28 -20.80
C SER A 262 3.21 -4.48 -20.00
N PRO A 263 4.46 -4.45 -19.50
CA PRO A 263 4.98 -5.55 -18.69
C PRO A 263 4.20 -5.68 -17.38
N CYS A 264 4.20 -6.89 -16.82
CA CYS A 264 3.63 -7.13 -15.50
C CYS A 264 4.34 -6.29 -14.43
N ALA A 265 3.56 -5.68 -13.54
CA ALA A 265 4.11 -4.92 -12.42
C ALA A 265 4.81 -5.85 -11.41
N ALA A 266 6.05 -5.51 -11.06
CA ALA A 266 6.83 -6.22 -10.05
C ALA A 266 6.43 -5.76 -8.64
N GLY A 267 6.05 -6.70 -7.78
CA GLY A 267 5.75 -6.45 -6.37
C GLY A 267 4.79 -7.49 -5.79
N VAL A 268 4.97 -7.83 -4.53
CA VAL A 268 4.07 -8.71 -3.76
C VAL A 268 3.46 -7.90 -2.62
N TYR A 269 2.14 -7.99 -2.45
CA TYR A 269 1.44 -7.24 -1.41
C TYR A 269 1.26 -8.09 -0.15
N THR A 270 1.91 -7.71 0.95
CA THR A 270 1.95 -8.52 2.18
C THR A 270 1.50 -7.78 3.44
N SER A 271 1.45 -6.44 3.41
CA SER A 271 1.18 -5.59 4.59
C SER A 271 0.00 -6.07 5.45
N PRO A 272 -1.20 -6.41 4.91
CA PRO A 272 -2.37 -6.70 5.74
C PRO A 272 -2.22 -7.93 6.64
N ILE A 273 -1.30 -8.85 6.31
CA ILE A 273 -1.12 -10.14 6.98
C ILE A 273 0.33 -10.37 7.41
N LEU A 274 1.18 -9.34 7.38
CA LEU A 274 2.62 -9.49 7.41
C LEU A 274 3.14 -10.19 8.67
N LEU A 275 2.72 -9.78 9.87
CA LEU A 275 3.25 -10.37 11.11
C LEU A 275 2.79 -11.83 11.30
N PRO A 276 1.50 -12.19 11.11
CA PRO A 276 1.08 -13.59 11.08
C PRO A 276 1.78 -14.43 10.02
N LEU A 277 1.98 -13.88 8.81
CA LEU A 277 2.69 -14.56 7.72
C LEU A 277 4.14 -14.85 8.11
N VAL A 278 4.86 -13.87 8.66
CA VAL A 278 6.25 -14.04 9.10
C VAL A 278 6.34 -15.06 10.23
N ALA A 279 5.45 -15.01 11.22
CA ALA A 279 5.43 -15.99 12.31
C ALA A 279 5.20 -17.42 11.79
N HIS A 280 4.24 -17.61 10.89
CA HIS A 280 3.98 -18.90 10.26
C HIS A 280 5.18 -19.41 9.45
N LEU A 281 5.83 -18.53 8.68
CA LEU A 281 7.02 -18.90 7.91
C LEU A 281 8.17 -19.29 8.82
N LEU A 282 8.50 -18.50 9.85
CA LEU A 282 9.57 -18.82 10.81
C LEU A 282 9.30 -20.13 11.54
N GLU A 283 8.05 -20.43 11.89
CA GLU A 283 7.66 -21.72 12.46
C GLU A 283 7.97 -22.88 11.51
N SER A 284 7.72 -22.72 10.20
CA SER A 284 7.93 -23.79 9.19
C SER A 284 9.38 -24.26 9.02
N PHE A 285 10.36 -23.52 9.57
CA PHE A 285 11.78 -23.89 9.54
C PHE A 285 12.47 -23.80 10.92
N ASP A 286 11.68 -23.91 12.00
CA ASP A 286 12.12 -23.89 13.41
C ASP A 286 12.93 -22.63 13.79
N ALA A 287 12.42 -21.46 13.45
CA ALA A 287 13.01 -20.16 13.81
C ALA A 287 12.01 -19.21 14.50
N LEU A 288 10.91 -19.74 15.04
CA LEU A 288 9.86 -18.94 15.68
C LEU A 288 10.38 -18.17 16.92
N ASP A 289 11.37 -18.71 17.61
CA ASP A 289 12.09 -18.06 18.70
C ASP A 289 12.83 -16.79 18.27
N ARG A 290 13.13 -16.64 16.96
CA ARG A 290 13.76 -15.47 16.36
C ARG A 290 12.78 -14.38 15.94
N LEU A 291 11.47 -14.61 16.08
CA LEU A 291 10.44 -13.70 15.58
C LEU A 291 10.65 -12.26 16.05
N ASN A 292 10.79 -12.04 17.36
CA ASN A 292 10.95 -10.71 17.92
C ASN A 292 12.20 -10.00 17.38
N ASP A 293 13.33 -10.70 17.30
CA ASP A 293 14.58 -10.13 16.83
C ASP A 293 14.47 -9.72 15.36
N PHE A 294 13.88 -10.59 14.53
CA PHE A 294 13.74 -10.38 13.10
C PHE A 294 12.78 -9.23 12.76
N VAL A 295 11.62 -9.13 13.43
CA VAL A 295 10.57 -8.15 13.09
C VAL A 295 10.62 -6.85 13.91
N SER A 296 11.54 -6.74 14.87
CA SER A 296 11.64 -5.58 15.75
C SER A 296 13.08 -5.24 16.10
N THR A 297 13.72 -6.04 16.95
CA THR A 297 14.95 -5.64 17.66
C THR A 297 16.14 -5.38 16.73
N ASN A 298 16.37 -6.23 15.72
CA ASN A 298 17.52 -6.10 14.82
C ASN A 298 17.49 -4.82 14.00
N GLY A 299 16.37 -4.55 13.32
CA GLY A 299 16.21 -3.34 12.52
C GLY A 299 16.19 -2.08 13.38
N ARG A 300 15.49 -2.10 14.53
CA ARG A 300 15.48 -0.97 15.49
C ARG A 300 16.88 -0.60 15.95
N ARG A 301 17.70 -1.59 16.30
CA ARG A 301 19.12 -1.40 16.65
C ARG A 301 19.90 -0.80 15.48
N PHE A 302 19.77 -1.37 14.28
CA PHE A 302 20.48 -0.86 13.11
C PHE A 302 20.10 0.59 12.80
N TYR A 303 18.81 0.93 12.84
CA TYR A 303 18.28 2.27 12.57
C TYR A 303 18.38 3.24 13.76
N LYS A 304 18.87 2.79 14.92
CA LYS A 304 18.92 3.58 16.17
C LYS A 304 17.53 4.11 16.58
N LYS A 305 16.50 3.29 16.41
CA LYS A 305 15.13 3.54 16.88
C LYS A 305 14.81 2.68 18.08
N GLU A 306 15.14 3.20 19.26
CA GLU A 306 14.86 2.56 20.55
C GLU A 306 13.37 2.19 20.69
N LEU A 307 13.11 1.15 21.48
CA LEU A 307 11.76 0.82 21.88
C LEU A 307 11.23 1.93 22.81
N PRO A 308 9.98 2.39 22.63
CA PRO A 308 9.37 3.27 23.62
C PRO A 308 9.33 2.60 25.00
N VAL A 309 9.46 3.37 26.09
CA VAL A 309 9.40 2.85 27.47
C VAL A 309 8.10 2.07 27.74
N ALA A 310 7.00 2.47 27.09
CA ALA A 310 5.73 1.75 27.07
C ALA A 310 5.43 1.21 25.66
N ALA A 311 6.38 0.44 25.08
CA ALA A 311 6.26 -0.10 23.74
C ALA A 311 4.95 -0.91 23.58
N PRO A 312 4.12 -0.62 22.55
CA PRO A 312 2.94 -1.42 22.28
C PRO A 312 3.35 -2.86 21.98
N VAL A 313 2.69 -3.83 22.60
CA VAL A 313 2.96 -5.25 22.40
C VAL A 313 1.86 -5.86 21.53
N VAL A 314 2.25 -6.47 20.42
CA VAL A 314 1.34 -7.23 19.58
C VAL A 314 1.32 -8.67 20.05
N LYS A 315 0.11 -9.20 20.27
CA LYS A 315 -0.11 -10.57 20.73
C LYS A 315 -0.58 -11.41 19.54
N LEU A 316 0.23 -12.38 19.13
CA LEU A 316 -0.16 -13.39 18.16
C LEU A 316 -0.64 -14.62 18.91
N LYS A 317 -1.87 -15.04 18.63
CA LYS A 317 -2.43 -16.27 19.18
C LYS A 317 -2.38 -17.35 18.12
N ARG A 318 -1.84 -18.51 18.48
CA ARG A 318 -1.96 -19.71 17.64
C ARG A 318 -3.40 -20.18 17.59
N THR A 319 -3.94 -20.38 16.40
CA THR A 319 -5.25 -21.02 16.22
C THR A 319 -5.00 -22.48 15.86
N PRO A 320 -5.64 -23.46 16.52
CA PRO A 320 -5.43 -24.87 16.23
C PRO A 320 -5.80 -25.23 14.77
N ALA A 321 -4.96 -26.08 14.18
CA ALA A 321 -5.05 -26.64 12.83
C ALA A 321 -6.44 -27.18 12.41
N THR A 322 -7.19 -27.72 13.35
CA THR A 322 -8.54 -28.23 13.10
C THR A 322 -9.59 -27.13 13.15
N LEU A 323 -9.64 -26.29 12.13
CA LEU A 323 -10.95 -25.84 11.63
C LEU A 323 -11.43 -26.91 10.66
N SER A 324 -12.12 -27.93 11.18
CA SER A 324 -12.91 -28.80 10.32
C SER A 324 -13.84 -27.89 9.52
N VAL A 325 -13.76 -27.94 8.19
CA VAL A 325 -14.79 -27.35 7.34
C VAL A 325 -16.07 -28.10 7.70
N THR A 326 -16.86 -27.52 8.59
CA THR A 326 -18.15 -28.09 8.95
C THR A 326 -19.02 -28.05 7.70
N LYS A 327 -19.95 -29.01 7.56
CA LYS A 327 -20.97 -28.95 6.48
C LYS A 327 -21.65 -27.58 6.42
N GLU A 328 -21.71 -26.88 7.54
CA GLU A 328 -22.27 -25.53 7.64
C GLU A 328 -21.35 -24.45 7.07
N ASN A 329 -20.03 -24.50 7.31
CA ASN A 329 -19.08 -23.57 6.69
C ASN A 329 -18.95 -23.81 5.18
N SER A 330 -18.98 -25.06 4.71
CA SER A 330 -19.09 -25.37 3.27
C SER A 330 -20.37 -24.83 2.66
N LYS A 331 -21.51 -24.94 3.35
CA LYS A 331 -22.79 -24.41 2.87
C LYS A 331 -22.78 -22.88 2.81
N LYS A 332 -22.21 -22.21 3.81
CA LYS A 332 -22.09 -20.74 3.84
C LYS A 332 -21.16 -20.25 2.72
N LEU A 333 -20.05 -20.92 2.48
CA LEU A 333 -19.14 -20.59 1.38
C LEU A 333 -19.77 -20.86 0.02
N ALA A 334 -20.46 -21.99 -0.16
CA ALA A 334 -21.17 -22.31 -1.39
C ALA A 334 -22.30 -21.31 -1.67
N ALA A 335 -23.06 -20.92 -0.64
CA ALA A 335 -24.09 -19.88 -0.76
C ALA A 335 -23.49 -18.53 -1.15
N ALA A 336 -22.39 -18.10 -0.52
CA ALA A 336 -21.71 -16.85 -0.85
C ALA A 336 -21.12 -16.86 -2.27
N VAL A 337 -20.57 -18.00 -2.73
CA VAL A 337 -20.08 -18.15 -4.11
C VAL A 337 -21.24 -18.10 -5.11
N GLN A 338 -22.36 -18.74 -4.80
CA GLN A 338 -23.55 -18.76 -5.64
C GLN A 338 -24.20 -17.38 -5.72
N GLU A 339 -24.27 -16.66 -4.61
CA GLU A 339 -24.73 -15.27 -4.53
C GLU A 339 -23.81 -14.32 -5.33
N ASN A 340 -22.49 -14.50 -5.23
CA ASN A 340 -21.53 -13.71 -6.03
C ASN A 340 -21.65 -14.02 -7.53
N GLN A 341 -21.91 -15.27 -7.90
CA GLN A 341 -22.17 -15.65 -9.29
C GLN A 341 -23.49 -15.04 -9.80
N GLN A 342 -24.53 -15.00 -8.96
CA GLN A 342 -25.81 -14.38 -9.28
C GLN A 342 -25.64 -12.86 -9.48
N LEU A 343 -24.95 -12.17 -8.56
CA LEU A 343 -24.62 -10.75 -8.68
C LEU A 343 -23.79 -10.46 -9.95
N ARG A 344 -22.84 -11.33 -10.30
CA ARG A 344 -22.07 -11.20 -11.55
C ARG A 344 -22.95 -11.37 -12.79
N GLN A 345 -23.95 -12.25 -12.75
CA GLN A 345 -24.90 -12.42 -13.85
C GLN A 345 -25.85 -11.22 -13.96
N GLU A 346 -26.33 -10.67 -12.85
CA GLU A 346 -27.14 -9.45 -12.82
C GLU A 346 -26.37 -8.23 -13.33
N ILE A 347 -25.13 -8.03 -12.88
CA ILE A 347 -24.26 -6.96 -13.41
C ILE A 347 -24.02 -7.14 -14.92
N ARG A 348 -23.93 -8.40 -15.38
CA ARG A 348 -23.76 -8.70 -16.81
C ARG A 348 -25.04 -8.48 -17.61
N SER A 349 -26.22 -8.74 -17.03
CA SER A 349 -27.52 -8.48 -17.68
C SER A 349 -27.88 -7.00 -17.71
N LEU A 350 -27.38 -6.20 -16.77
CA LEU A 350 -27.52 -4.73 -16.75
C LEU A 350 -26.56 -4.00 -17.68
N ARG A 351 -25.51 -4.68 -18.17
CA ARG A 351 -24.48 -4.11 -19.05
C ARG A 351 -25.03 -3.52 -20.36
N PRO A 352 -25.99 -4.15 -21.07
CA PRO A 352 -26.60 -3.58 -22.27
C PRO A 352 -27.41 -2.31 -21.99
N GLU A 353 -28.07 -2.21 -20.83
CA GLU A 353 -28.81 -1.00 -20.42
C GLU A 353 -27.88 0.14 -20.05
N LEU A 354 -26.81 -0.15 -19.30
CA LEU A 354 -25.74 0.82 -19.02
C LEU A 354 -25.06 1.33 -20.32
N GLN A 355 -24.89 0.45 -21.31
CA GLN A 355 -24.36 0.85 -22.62
C GLN A 355 -25.33 1.73 -23.42
N LYS A 356 -26.64 1.45 -23.36
CA LYS A 356 -27.67 2.32 -23.96
C LYS A 356 -27.72 3.69 -23.30
N LEU A 357 -27.65 3.74 -21.96
CA LEU A 357 -27.59 4.99 -21.20
C LEU A 357 -26.33 5.79 -21.54
N SER A 358 -25.17 5.14 -21.61
CA SER A 358 -23.92 5.79 -22.00
C SER A 358 -23.93 6.32 -23.43
N ALA A 359 -24.55 5.58 -24.37
CA ALA A 359 -24.68 6.03 -25.76
C ALA A 359 -25.63 7.24 -25.87
N GLY A 360 -26.76 7.21 -25.16
CA GLY A 360 -27.68 8.36 -25.08
C GLY A 360 -27.04 9.59 -24.43
N LEU A 361 -26.16 9.39 -23.45
CA LEU A 361 -25.41 10.48 -22.80
C LEU A 361 -24.40 11.14 -23.77
N GLU A 362 -23.75 10.37 -24.64
CA GLU A 362 -22.83 10.90 -25.65
C GLU A 362 -23.59 11.61 -26.78
N GLU A 363 -24.79 11.14 -27.14
CA GLU A 363 -25.66 11.80 -28.11
C GLU A 363 -26.17 13.16 -27.58
N LEU A 364 -26.56 13.22 -26.31
CA LEU A 364 -26.90 14.46 -25.60
C LEU A 364 -25.72 15.44 -25.47
N LYS A 365 -24.50 14.95 -25.24
CA LYS A 365 -23.29 15.80 -25.23
C LYS A 365 -23.00 16.38 -26.61
N LYS A 366 -23.28 15.64 -27.68
CA LYS A 366 -23.09 16.09 -29.06
C LYS A 366 -24.13 17.14 -29.46
N GLU A 367 -25.39 16.92 -29.09
CA GLU A 367 -26.47 17.90 -29.26
C GLU A 367 -26.23 19.20 -28.48
N ASN A 368 -25.63 19.12 -27.27
CA ASN A 368 -25.26 20.29 -26.49
C ASN A 368 -24.06 21.07 -27.09
N ARG A 369 -23.05 20.39 -27.68
CA ARG A 369 -21.95 21.07 -28.38
C ARG A 369 -22.41 21.81 -29.64
N ASP A 370 -23.36 21.24 -30.38
CA ASP A 370 -23.91 21.88 -31.58
C ASP A 370 -24.85 23.06 -31.24
N LYS A 371 -25.32 23.13 -29.98
CA LYS A 371 -26.12 24.24 -29.42
C LYS A 371 -25.25 25.39 -28.89
N GLU A 372 -24.06 25.10 -28.36
CA GLU A 372 -23.06 26.08 -27.85
C GLU A 372 -22.46 27.00 -28.95
N ILE A 373 -22.51 26.61 -30.23
CA ILE A 373 -21.95 27.39 -31.35
C ILE A 373 -22.91 28.51 -31.83
N ARG A 374 -24.21 28.47 -31.47
CA ARG A 374 -25.24 29.38 -32.02
C ARG A 374 -25.59 30.63 -31.19
N ASP A 375 -25.34 30.66 -29.88
CA ASP A 375 -25.90 31.70 -28.98
C ASP A 375 -24.86 32.70 -28.43
N LEU A 376 -23.95 33.17 -29.29
CA LEU A 376 -22.80 34.03 -28.93
C LEU A 376 -23.07 35.57 -28.92
N ASN A 377 -24.30 36.10 -28.93
CA ASN A 377 -24.52 37.56 -29.07
C ASN A 377 -25.81 38.17 -28.42
N GLN A 378 -25.96 38.22 -27.09
CA GLN A 378 -26.95 39.10 -26.43
C GLN A 378 -26.57 39.42 -24.96
N THR A 379 -25.54 40.24 -24.78
CA THR A 379 -24.62 40.26 -23.61
C THR A 379 -24.79 41.42 -22.62
N GLN A 380 -25.98 41.92 -22.28
CA GLN A 380 -26.04 43.06 -21.32
C GLN A 380 -27.15 43.04 -20.26
N TRP A 381 -28.26 42.34 -20.47
CA TRP A 381 -29.30 42.20 -19.44
C TRP A 381 -29.02 41.00 -18.50
N ASN A 382 -28.34 39.96 -19.01
CA ASN A 382 -27.91 38.82 -18.20
C ASN A 382 -26.72 39.14 -17.27
N GLN A 383 -26.03 40.27 -17.47
CA GLN A 383 -24.90 40.67 -16.61
C GLN A 383 -25.32 41.24 -15.24
N GLU A 384 -26.53 41.80 -15.09
CA GLU A 384 -27.01 42.28 -13.78
C GLU A 384 -27.48 41.14 -12.87
N ILE A 385 -28.09 40.09 -13.45
CA ILE A 385 -28.55 38.90 -12.71
C ILE A 385 -27.37 37.99 -12.34
N LEU A 386 -26.41 37.77 -13.24
CA LEU A 386 -25.17 37.04 -12.90
C LEU A 386 -24.31 37.79 -11.87
N GLY A 387 -24.33 39.13 -11.87
CA GLY A 387 -23.69 39.94 -10.83
C GLY A 387 -24.32 39.81 -9.43
N ALA A 388 -25.58 39.39 -9.31
CA ALA A 388 -26.20 39.07 -8.03
C ALA A 388 -25.81 37.66 -7.53
N ILE A 389 -25.69 36.71 -8.44
CA ILE A 389 -25.27 35.34 -8.15
C ILE A 389 -23.77 35.29 -7.77
N GLU A 390 -22.91 36.08 -8.41
CA GLU A 390 -21.49 36.21 -8.05
C GLU A 390 -21.26 36.86 -6.67
N ARG A 391 -22.19 37.69 -6.16
CA ARG A 391 -22.12 38.19 -4.77
C ARG A 391 -22.49 37.11 -3.75
N MET A 392 -23.45 36.24 -4.08
CA MET A 392 -23.84 35.09 -3.24
C MET A 392 -22.79 33.98 -3.22
N GLN A 393 -21.98 33.84 -4.27
CA GLN A 393 -20.84 32.91 -4.30
C GLN A 393 -19.58 33.41 -3.55
N LYS A 394 -19.54 34.67 -3.11
CA LYS A 394 -18.37 35.29 -2.44
C LYS A 394 -18.49 35.47 -0.92
N ASP A 395 -19.63 35.22 -0.28
CA ASP A 395 -19.73 35.20 1.19
C ASP A 395 -19.71 33.75 1.70
N THR A 396 -18.59 33.37 2.31
CA THR A 396 -18.25 32.01 2.72
C THR A 396 -18.79 31.64 4.10
N ARG A 397 -19.89 32.25 4.54
CA ARG A 397 -20.51 31.95 5.83
C ARG A 397 -21.66 30.94 5.66
N PRO A 398 -21.91 30.07 6.65
CA PRO A 398 -23.00 29.10 6.59
C PRO A 398 -24.36 29.79 6.38
N LEU A 399 -25.22 29.20 5.56
CA LEU A 399 -26.61 29.63 5.43
C LEU A 399 -27.27 29.57 6.81
N THR A 400 -27.84 30.70 7.26
CA THR A 400 -28.59 30.71 8.51
C THR A 400 -29.88 29.91 8.36
N PRO A 401 -30.48 29.42 9.46
CA PRO A 401 -31.79 28.76 9.42
C PRO A 401 -32.86 29.55 8.66
N GLU A 402 -32.80 30.88 8.68
CA GLU A 402 -33.73 31.77 7.97
C GLU A 402 -33.50 31.75 6.44
N THR A 403 -32.26 31.60 5.99
CA THR A 403 -31.92 31.52 4.55
C THR A 403 -32.26 30.14 3.98
N PHE A 404 -32.15 29.08 4.78
CA PHE A 404 -32.61 27.73 4.41
C PHE A 404 -34.15 27.67 4.28
N LYS A 405 -34.86 28.35 5.18
CA LYS A 405 -36.32 28.49 5.13
C LYS A 405 -36.80 29.23 3.87
N GLN A 406 -36.14 30.31 3.46
CA GLN A 406 -36.47 31.04 2.22
C GLN A 406 -36.23 30.22 0.95
N LEU A 407 -35.18 29.37 0.93
CA LEU A 407 -34.92 28.44 -0.18
C LEU A 407 -35.95 27.30 -0.24
N SER A 408 -36.36 26.80 0.93
CA SER A 408 -37.44 25.80 1.06
C SER A 408 -38.78 26.35 0.59
N GLU A 409 -39.09 27.63 0.87
CA GLU A 409 -40.31 28.31 0.41
C GLU A 409 -40.31 28.50 -1.12
N ALA A 410 -39.14 28.77 -1.73
CA ALA A 410 -38.99 28.84 -3.19
C ALA A 410 -39.18 27.47 -3.90
N LEU A 411 -38.73 26.38 -3.28
CA LEU A 411 -38.91 25.01 -3.79
C LEU A 411 -40.36 24.52 -3.65
N VAL A 412 -41.07 24.94 -2.59
CA VAL A 412 -42.51 24.72 -2.42
C VAL A 412 -43.33 25.45 -3.49
N HIS A 413 -42.92 26.66 -3.88
CA HIS A 413 -43.54 27.37 -5.00
C HIS A 413 -43.27 26.73 -6.37
N LEU A 414 -42.11 26.10 -6.56
CA LEU A 414 -41.79 25.31 -7.76
C LEU A 414 -42.64 24.02 -7.84
N ALA A 415 -42.90 23.38 -6.70
CA ALA A 415 -43.75 22.19 -6.58
C ALA A 415 -45.26 22.48 -6.78
N ALA A 416 -45.67 23.74 -6.77
CA ALA A 416 -47.04 24.15 -7.08
C ALA A 416 -47.35 24.20 -8.59
N PHE A 417 -46.34 24.01 -9.46
CA PHE A 417 -46.47 24.09 -10.92
C PHE A 417 -46.54 22.74 -11.64
N VAL A 418 -46.72 21.64 -10.90
CA VAL A 418 -46.89 20.29 -11.48
C VAL A 418 -48.30 19.79 -11.15
N GLU A 419 -49.09 19.57 -12.21
CA GLU A 419 -50.48 19.13 -12.16
C GLU A 419 -50.66 17.72 -11.56
N ALA A 420 -51.90 17.43 -11.16
CA ALA A 420 -52.28 16.45 -10.14
C ALA A 420 -52.11 14.96 -10.51
N GLU A 421 -51.65 14.60 -11.70
CA GLU A 421 -51.55 13.18 -12.12
C GLU A 421 -50.23 12.49 -11.71
N GLU A 422 -49.23 13.22 -11.18
CA GLU A 422 -47.93 12.66 -10.76
C GLU A 422 -47.66 12.75 -9.24
N ARG A 423 -48.69 12.86 -8.40
CA ARG A 423 -48.52 12.92 -6.92
C ARG A 423 -48.46 11.55 -6.22
N ARG A 424 -48.67 10.44 -6.93
CA ARG A 424 -48.63 9.10 -6.33
C ARG A 424 -47.22 8.48 -6.35
N GLN A 425 -46.41 8.77 -7.37
CA GLN A 425 -45.03 8.27 -7.45
C GLN A 425 -44.06 9.03 -6.54
N LEU A 426 -44.30 10.33 -6.27
CA LEU A 426 -43.46 11.09 -5.35
C LEU A 426 -43.73 10.74 -3.88
N SER A 427 -44.95 10.35 -3.51
CA SER A 427 -45.25 9.92 -2.13
C SER A 427 -44.74 8.52 -1.83
N GLU A 428 -44.75 7.60 -2.80
CA GLU A 428 -44.13 6.27 -2.65
C GLU A 428 -42.60 6.37 -2.54
N ALA A 429 -41.95 7.25 -3.31
CA ALA A 429 -40.50 7.48 -3.18
C ALA A 429 -40.09 8.04 -1.81
N LEU A 430 -40.89 8.97 -1.25
CA LEU A 430 -40.62 9.56 0.07
C LEU A 430 -40.96 8.61 1.23
N VAL A 431 -41.96 7.75 1.09
CA VAL A 431 -42.30 6.70 2.07
C VAL A 431 -41.24 5.59 2.08
N HIS A 432 -40.70 5.20 0.92
CA HIS A 432 -39.62 4.22 0.84
C HIS A 432 -38.27 4.77 1.34
N LEU A 433 -37.99 6.04 1.12
CA LEU A 433 -36.80 6.70 1.64
C LEU A 433 -36.87 6.88 3.17
N ALA A 434 -38.03 7.26 3.71
CA ALA A 434 -38.24 7.38 5.15
C ALA A 434 -38.20 6.01 5.87
N ALA A 435 -38.82 4.97 5.31
CA ALA A 435 -38.81 3.62 5.88
C ALA A 435 -37.43 2.95 5.85
N PHE A 436 -36.61 3.27 4.84
CA PHE A 436 -35.22 2.80 4.74
C PHE A 436 -34.32 3.45 5.81
N VAL A 437 -34.49 4.76 6.03
CA VAL A 437 -33.73 5.51 7.05
C VAL A 437 -34.14 5.09 8.47
N GLU A 438 -35.44 4.92 8.73
CA GLU A 438 -35.95 4.56 10.06
C GLU A 438 -35.64 3.10 10.46
N ALA A 439 -35.52 2.18 9.47
CA ALA A 439 -35.11 0.79 9.70
C ALA A 439 -33.62 0.67 10.02
N GLU A 440 -32.77 1.49 9.41
CA GLU A 440 -31.32 1.51 9.69
C GLU A 440 -31.01 2.17 11.04
N GLU A 441 -31.67 3.28 11.40
CA GLU A 441 -31.48 3.93 12.71
C GLU A 441 -31.87 3.02 13.89
N ARG A 442 -32.97 2.26 13.76
CA ARG A 442 -33.42 1.30 14.80
C ARG A 442 -32.56 0.04 14.88
N ARG A 443 -31.96 -0.41 13.77
CA ARG A 443 -31.11 -1.60 13.73
C ARG A 443 -29.75 -1.36 14.39
N TYR A 444 -29.28 -0.11 14.41
CA TYR A 444 -28.01 0.30 15.01
C TYR A 444 -28.16 1.04 16.35
N GLY A 445 -29.38 1.29 16.84
CA GLY A 445 -29.61 1.89 18.16
C GLY A 445 -29.10 3.33 18.29
N LEU A 446 -29.08 4.09 17.20
CA LEU A 446 -28.51 5.43 17.14
C LEU A 446 -29.62 6.49 17.25
N HIS A 447 -29.63 7.20 18.37
CA HIS A 447 -30.25 8.52 18.47
C HIS A 447 -29.14 9.56 18.27
N SER A 448 -29.21 10.29 17.15
CA SER A 448 -28.42 11.46 16.77
C SER A 448 -26.89 11.30 16.66
N GLY A 449 -26.36 11.44 15.44
CA GLY A 449 -24.97 11.88 15.23
C GLY A 449 -24.29 11.36 13.96
N LEU A 450 -24.07 12.25 12.99
CA LEU A 450 -23.45 12.06 11.68
C LEU A 450 -21.91 12.00 11.76
N GLU A 451 -21.33 10.82 12.03
CA GLU A 451 -19.87 10.61 11.92
C GLU A 451 -19.46 9.37 11.10
N ASP A 452 -20.38 8.67 10.41
CA ASP A 452 -20.08 7.31 9.92
C ASP A 452 -20.48 6.96 8.47
N GLU A 453 -19.53 6.31 7.77
CA GLU A 453 -19.67 5.23 6.77
C GLU A 453 -20.51 5.35 5.46
N SER A 454 -20.85 6.53 4.95
CA SER A 454 -21.81 6.64 3.82
C SER A 454 -21.31 6.32 2.39
N ASN A 455 -20.54 5.25 2.15
CA ASN A 455 -20.32 4.71 0.79
C ASN A 455 -20.40 3.18 0.66
N GLY A 456 -20.75 2.42 1.71
CA GLY A 456 -20.88 0.95 1.63
C GLY A 456 -19.58 0.18 1.34
N VAL A 457 -18.48 0.90 1.09
CA VAL A 457 -17.12 0.38 0.94
C VAL A 457 -16.58 -0.12 2.28
N GLY A 458 -17.00 0.48 3.40
CA GLY A 458 -16.61 0.09 4.76
C GLY A 458 -17.07 -1.33 5.12
N VAL A 459 -18.32 -1.69 4.82
CA VAL A 459 -18.90 -3.00 5.13
C VAL A 459 -18.29 -4.11 4.25
N MET A 460 -18.07 -3.87 2.96
CA MET A 460 -17.40 -4.86 2.08
C MET A 460 -15.91 -5.06 2.43
N ARG A 461 -15.26 -4.01 2.92
CA ARG A 461 -13.86 -4.05 3.37
C ARG A 461 -13.72 -4.70 4.75
N ALA A 462 -14.64 -4.42 5.67
CA ALA A 462 -14.76 -5.12 6.94
C ALA A 462 -15.12 -6.60 6.73
N LEU A 463 -15.98 -6.95 5.76
CA LEU A 463 -16.33 -8.33 5.44
C LEU A 463 -15.19 -9.10 4.78
N ALA A 464 -14.43 -8.50 3.85
CA ALA A 464 -13.23 -9.11 3.26
C ALA A 464 -12.13 -9.31 4.32
N MET A 465 -11.93 -8.33 5.21
CA MET A 465 -10.98 -8.40 6.32
C MET A 465 -11.41 -9.37 7.43
N ARG A 466 -12.71 -9.56 7.63
CA ARG A 466 -13.30 -10.53 8.57
C ARG A 466 -13.33 -11.94 7.98
N LEU A 467 -13.45 -12.10 6.66
CA LEU A 467 -13.29 -13.39 5.96
C LEU A 467 -11.82 -13.85 5.96
N LEU A 468 -10.86 -12.91 5.85
CA LEU A 468 -9.44 -13.20 6.01
C LEU A 468 -9.06 -13.52 7.47
N SER A 469 -9.65 -12.84 8.46
CA SER A 469 -9.38 -13.09 9.89
C SER A 469 -10.15 -14.25 10.52
N VAL A 470 -11.19 -14.78 9.86
CA VAL A 470 -12.00 -15.91 10.34
C VAL A 470 -11.66 -17.23 9.64
N SER A 471 -10.86 -17.21 8.56
CA SER A 471 -10.62 -18.44 7.79
C SER A 471 -9.72 -19.46 8.48
N GLY A 472 -8.78 -19.06 9.34
CA GLY A 472 -7.98 -19.96 10.19
C GLY A 472 -7.49 -21.24 9.51
N MET A 473 -7.20 -21.17 8.20
CA MET A 473 -6.82 -22.32 7.41
C MET A 473 -5.35 -22.61 7.66
N ASP A 474 -5.03 -23.86 7.93
CA ASP A 474 -3.65 -24.34 7.83
C ASP A 474 -3.20 -24.13 6.39
N TYR A 475 -2.06 -23.47 6.22
CA TYR A 475 -1.46 -23.29 4.93
C TYR A 475 -0.23 -24.20 4.83
N THR A 476 -0.32 -25.25 4.02
CA THR A 476 0.87 -25.88 3.43
C THR A 476 1.64 -24.83 2.63
N SER A 477 2.91 -25.08 2.30
CA SER A 477 3.68 -24.19 1.42
C SER A 477 2.98 -23.89 0.08
N GLU A 478 2.07 -24.76 -0.37
CA GLU A 478 1.24 -24.57 -1.56
C GLU A 478 0.02 -23.66 -1.33
N GLU A 479 -0.47 -23.54 -0.10
CA GLU A 479 -1.61 -22.69 0.23
C GLU A 479 -1.17 -21.30 0.72
N ILE A 480 0.05 -21.14 1.25
CA ILE A 480 0.69 -19.81 1.42
C ILE A 480 0.77 -19.09 0.08
N LYS A 481 1.15 -19.83 -0.98
CA LYS A 481 1.14 -19.33 -2.36
C LYS A 481 -0.25 -18.88 -2.79
N LYS A 482 -1.31 -19.59 -2.39
CA LYS A 482 -2.70 -19.17 -2.68
C LYS A 482 -3.06 -17.87 -1.95
N VAL A 483 -2.67 -17.71 -0.68
CA VAL A 483 -2.90 -16.45 0.08
C VAL A 483 -2.16 -15.27 -0.56
N ILE A 484 -0.91 -15.47 -0.99
CA ILE A 484 -0.16 -14.44 -1.74
C ILE A 484 -0.83 -14.11 -3.08
N ASN A 485 -1.47 -15.08 -3.74
CA ASN A 485 -2.24 -14.83 -4.96
C ASN A 485 -3.58 -14.10 -4.72
N TYR A 486 -4.13 -14.13 -3.49
CA TYR A 486 -5.41 -13.50 -3.14
C TYR A 486 -5.28 -12.12 -2.48
N ALA A 487 -4.18 -11.85 -1.79
CA ALA A 487 -3.82 -10.53 -1.23
C ALA A 487 -3.31 -9.61 -2.35
#